data_AF-A0A4U0UX87-F1
#
_entry.id   AF-A0A4U0UX87-F1
#
_cell.length_a   1.000
_cell.length_b   1.000
_cell.length_c   1.000
_cell.angle_alpha   90.00
_cell.angle_beta   90.00
_cell.angle_gamma   90.00
#
_symmetry.space_group_name_H-M   'P 1'
#
loop_
_entity.id
_entity.type
_entity.pdbx_description
1 polymer ?
#
loop_
_entity_poly.entity_id
_entity_poly.type
_entity_poly.pdbx_seq_one_letter_code
_entity_poly.pdbx_strand_id
1 'polypeptide(L)'
;MRSFMRNRKEGDSKYTTYVMAAELGNGGADVRDVTWKRLPCAPSDAEVLVIECAAESDDFQPWGDGGPRNIVRSMYQTLNLFLHCGPHLDRTKPLPSGHLHLRELVVNVRMRGEIRQYFSMTGEPIKFSRSAYTLIRDMILTPLCSTGLLVGYVDRVTISDGKEEYVMPLTAERGGVPKHWDRYGLEWGVGGVGVAR
;
A
#
# COMPACT_ATOMS: atom_id res chain seq x y z
N MET A 1 15.87 -30.25 -6.17
CA MET A 1 14.86 -29.91 -5.14
C MET A 1 13.62 -29.39 -5.85
N ARG A 2 12.46 -30.00 -5.60
CA ARG A 2 11.19 -29.68 -6.28
C ARG A 2 10.57 -28.43 -5.63
N SER A 3 10.36 -27.40 -6.44
CA SER A 3 9.61 -26.19 -6.08
C SER A 3 8.17 -26.57 -5.77
N PHE A 4 7.73 -26.29 -4.53
CA PHE A 4 6.34 -26.42 -4.13
C PHE A 4 5.54 -25.18 -4.56
N MET A 5 5.40 -24.99 -5.88
CA MET A 5 4.29 -24.18 -6.41
C MET A 5 3.03 -25.06 -6.41
N ARG A 6 2.32 -25.08 -5.28
CA ARG A 6 0.99 -25.68 -5.20
C ARG A 6 -0.04 -24.69 -5.78
N ASN A 7 -0.52 -25.00 -6.98
CA ASN A 7 -1.87 -24.77 -7.50
C ASN A 7 -2.54 -23.43 -7.12
N ARG A 8 -2.11 -22.33 -7.75
CA ARG A 8 -3.03 -21.23 -8.06
C ARG A 8 -3.70 -21.62 -9.39
N LYS A 9 -5.03 -21.49 -9.53
CA LYS A 9 -5.66 -21.46 -10.86
C LYS A 9 -5.15 -20.21 -11.58
N GLU A 10 -3.94 -20.28 -12.15
CA GLU A 10 -3.24 -19.16 -12.81
C GLU A 10 -3.99 -18.63 -14.03
N GLY A 11 -4.91 -19.41 -14.60
CA GLY A 11 -5.72 -19.02 -15.76
C GLY A 11 -6.72 -17.90 -15.48
N ASP A 12 -7.45 -17.96 -14.37
CA ASP A 12 -8.55 -17.02 -14.08
C ASP A 12 -8.07 -15.72 -13.41
N SER A 13 -7.00 -15.78 -12.60
CA SER A 13 -6.54 -14.60 -11.86
C SER A 13 -6.07 -13.48 -12.78
N LYS A 14 -5.55 -13.78 -13.98
CA LYS A 14 -5.15 -12.77 -14.96
C LYS A 14 -6.32 -11.86 -15.37
N TYR A 15 -7.54 -12.38 -15.39
CA TYR A 15 -8.75 -11.65 -15.81
C TYR A 15 -9.39 -10.84 -14.68
N THR A 16 -9.03 -11.11 -13.42
CA THR A 16 -9.53 -10.38 -12.24
C THR A 16 -8.44 -9.56 -11.53
N THR A 17 -7.23 -9.50 -12.10
CA THR A 17 -6.08 -8.83 -11.50
C THR A 17 -5.71 -7.54 -12.24
N TYR A 18 -5.90 -6.43 -11.54
CA TYR A 18 -5.44 -5.11 -11.94
C TYR A 18 -3.95 -4.98 -11.67
N VAL A 19 -3.23 -4.26 -12.55
CA VAL A 19 -1.81 -3.98 -12.36
C VAL A 19 -1.57 -2.49 -12.56
N MET A 20 -1.00 -1.88 -11.54
CA MET A 20 -0.67 -0.47 -11.46
C MET A 20 0.84 -0.34 -11.26
N ALA A 21 1.50 0.56 -11.97
CA ALA A 21 2.86 0.97 -11.66
C ALA A 21 2.84 2.29 -10.92
N ALA A 22 3.63 2.40 -9.87
CA ALA A 22 3.77 3.61 -9.06
C ALA A 22 5.25 3.96 -8.89
N GLU A 23 5.60 5.22 -9.15
CA GLU A 23 6.94 5.74 -8.88
C GLU A 23 6.96 6.49 -7.54
N LEU A 24 7.85 6.07 -6.64
CA LEU A 24 8.08 6.70 -5.34
C LEU A 24 9.34 7.58 -5.48
N GLY A 25 9.16 8.91 -5.50
CA GLY A 25 10.21 9.84 -5.94
C GLY A 25 11.14 10.43 -4.86
N ASN A 26 12.34 10.87 -5.30
CA ASN A 26 13.33 11.65 -4.53
C ASN A 26 12.90 13.12 -4.33
N GLY A 27 13.11 13.69 -3.13
CA GLY A 27 13.04 15.15 -2.88
C GLY A 27 11.67 15.73 -2.53
N GLY A 28 10.73 14.89 -2.08
CA GLY A 28 9.40 15.34 -1.63
C GLY A 28 8.55 14.25 -0.97
N ALA A 29 8.98 12.98 -1.07
CA ALA A 29 8.30 11.83 -0.49
C ALA A 29 6.83 11.73 -0.95
N ASP A 30 6.55 11.73 -2.26
CA ASP A 30 5.21 11.54 -2.80
C ASP A 30 5.17 10.41 -3.83
N VAL A 31 3.98 9.83 -4.04
CA VAL A 31 3.69 8.98 -5.19
C VAL A 31 3.59 9.90 -6.40
N ARG A 32 4.58 9.87 -7.29
CA ARG A 32 4.74 10.87 -8.37
C ARG A 32 3.89 10.58 -9.59
N ASP A 33 3.90 9.33 -10.01
CA ASP A 33 3.18 8.88 -11.20
C ASP A 33 2.52 7.54 -10.90
N VAL A 34 1.30 7.39 -11.38
CA VAL A 34 0.48 6.20 -11.26
C VAL A 34 -0.03 5.85 -12.65
N THR A 35 0.46 4.75 -13.19
CA THR A 35 0.09 4.30 -14.53
C THR A 35 -0.51 2.90 -14.48
N TRP A 36 -1.69 2.72 -15.05
CA TRP A 36 -2.29 1.40 -15.23
C TRP A 36 -1.54 0.61 -16.29
N LYS A 37 -1.07 -0.58 -15.93
CA LYS A 37 -0.47 -1.56 -16.85
C LYS A 37 -1.49 -2.58 -17.33
N ARG A 38 -2.50 -2.89 -16.52
CA ARG A 38 -3.56 -3.84 -16.88
C ARG A 38 -4.86 -3.58 -16.12
N LEU A 39 -5.96 -3.56 -16.86
CA LEU A 39 -7.34 -3.42 -16.37
C LEU A 39 -8.24 -4.42 -17.13
N PRO A 40 -8.22 -5.70 -16.75
CA PRO A 40 -8.76 -6.77 -17.58
C PRO A 40 -10.28 -6.96 -17.46
N CYS A 41 -10.91 -6.40 -16.42
CA CYS A 41 -12.34 -6.55 -16.12
C CYS A 41 -12.92 -5.26 -15.56
N ALA A 42 -14.23 -5.23 -15.33
CA ALA A 42 -14.87 -4.12 -14.62
C ALA A 42 -14.41 -4.07 -13.16
N PRO A 43 -14.43 -2.88 -12.51
CA PRO A 43 -13.98 -2.76 -11.12
C PRO A 43 -14.70 -3.72 -10.16
N SER A 44 -16.00 -3.99 -10.37
CA SER A 44 -16.81 -4.92 -9.57
C SER A 44 -16.29 -6.36 -9.57
N ASP A 45 -15.52 -6.73 -10.59
CA ASP A 45 -15.02 -8.10 -10.78
C ASP A 45 -13.52 -8.20 -10.41
N ALA A 46 -12.92 -7.10 -9.94
CA ALA A 46 -11.51 -7.07 -9.57
C ALA A 46 -11.32 -7.74 -8.19
N GLU A 47 -10.53 -8.81 -8.15
CA GLU A 47 -10.21 -9.52 -6.91
C GLU A 47 -8.82 -9.15 -6.38
N VAL A 48 -7.91 -8.72 -7.26
CA VAL A 48 -6.51 -8.49 -6.93
C VAL A 48 -6.03 -7.19 -7.53
N LEU A 49 -5.38 -6.36 -6.72
CA LEU A 49 -4.61 -5.21 -7.18
C LEU A 49 -3.12 -5.50 -6.99
N VAL A 50 -2.34 -5.43 -8.07
CA VAL A 50 -0.88 -5.45 -8.02
C VAL A 50 -0.35 -4.04 -8.20
N ILE A 51 0.47 -3.57 -7.27
CA ILE A 51 1.20 -2.30 -7.34
C ILE A 51 2.68 -2.62 -7.56
N GLU A 52 3.19 -2.30 -8.74
CA GLU A 52 4.62 -2.33 -9.04
C GLU A 52 5.25 -1.00 -8.62
N CYS A 53 5.93 -0.99 -7.47
CA CYS A 53 6.59 0.19 -6.94
C CYS A 53 8.04 0.27 -7.44
N ALA A 54 8.37 1.32 -8.17
CA ALA A 54 9.76 1.72 -8.38
C ALA A 54 10.15 2.72 -7.28
N ALA A 55 11.09 2.35 -6.43
CA ALA A 55 11.60 3.22 -5.37
C ALA A 55 13.04 3.65 -5.69
N GLU A 56 13.28 4.96 -5.71
CA GLU A 56 14.61 5.56 -5.75
C GLU A 56 15.13 5.87 -4.35
N SER A 57 16.45 5.88 -4.20
CA SER A 57 17.08 5.54 -2.93
C SER A 57 17.40 6.67 -1.97
N ASP A 58 17.26 7.92 -2.39
CA ASP A 58 17.80 9.04 -1.62
C ASP A 58 16.70 9.69 -0.78
N ASP A 59 16.97 9.89 0.51
CA ASP A 59 16.10 10.59 1.45
C ASP A 59 14.68 10.00 1.64
N PHE A 60 14.52 8.68 1.52
CA PHE A 60 13.24 8.01 1.80
C PHE A 60 12.90 8.03 3.30
N GLN A 61 12.08 8.99 3.70
CA GLN A 61 11.61 9.19 5.07
C GLN A 61 10.08 8.99 5.14
N PRO A 62 9.61 7.81 5.58
CA PRO A 62 8.17 7.53 5.65
C PRO A 62 7.47 8.15 6.87
N TRP A 63 8.21 8.53 7.92
CA TRP A 63 7.66 9.08 9.17
C TRP A 63 8.43 10.30 9.65
N GLY A 64 7.76 11.21 10.37
CA GLY A 64 8.36 12.34 11.07
C GLY A 64 7.78 12.50 12.48
N ASP A 65 8.21 13.53 13.19
CA ASP A 65 7.94 13.72 14.64
C ASP A 65 6.45 13.77 15.03
N GLY A 66 5.54 13.97 14.08
CA GLY A 66 4.09 14.02 14.31
C GLY A 66 3.26 12.91 13.67
N GLY A 67 3.85 12.02 12.85
CA GLY A 67 3.07 11.00 12.14
C GLY A 67 3.55 10.68 10.72
N PRO A 68 2.67 10.14 9.86
CA PRO A 68 3.03 9.71 8.52
C PRO A 68 3.47 10.91 7.67
N ARG A 69 4.61 10.78 6.99
CA ARG A 69 5.02 11.75 5.97
C ARG A 69 4.21 11.55 4.69
N ASN A 70 4.41 12.47 3.76
CA ASN A 70 3.72 12.52 2.47
C ASN A 70 3.62 11.16 1.77
N ILE A 71 4.66 10.31 1.82
CA ILE A 71 4.68 9.07 1.03
C ILE A 71 3.67 8.04 1.55
N VAL A 72 3.58 7.91 2.87
CA VAL A 72 2.61 7.00 3.52
C VAL A 72 1.19 7.48 3.24
N ARG A 73 0.97 8.79 3.37
CA ARG A 73 -0.32 9.42 3.07
C ARG A 73 -0.70 9.23 1.60
N SER A 74 0.19 9.53 0.67
CA SER A 74 -0.06 9.47 -0.77
C SER A 74 -0.28 8.03 -1.24
N MET A 75 0.41 7.04 -0.68
CA MET A 75 0.13 5.63 -0.92
C MET A 75 -1.25 5.22 -0.41
N TYR A 76 -1.60 5.57 0.84
CA TYR A 76 -2.93 5.29 1.39
C TYR A 76 -4.02 5.97 0.56
N GLN A 77 -3.88 7.26 0.27
CA GLN A 77 -4.88 8.03 -0.46
C GLN A 77 -5.09 7.50 -1.88
N THR A 78 -4.01 7.09 -2.57
CA THR A 78 -4.11 6.46 -3.88
C THR A 78 -4.87 5.12 -3.80
N LEU A 79 -4.53 4.29 -2.81
CA LEU A 79 -5.22 3.01 -2.60
C LEU A 79 -6.70 3.23 -2.25
N ASN A 80 -6.98 4.19 -1.38
CA ASN A 80 -8.33 4.52 -0.93
C ASN A 80 -9.17 5.10 -2.08
N LEU A 81 -8.57 5.95 -2.92
CA LEU A 81 -9.19 6.42 -4.17
C LEU A 81 -9.53 5.25 -5.09
N PHE A 82 -8.62 4.30 -5.25
CA PHE A 82 -8.91 3.11 -6.05
C PHE A 82 -10.06 2.29 -5.47
N LEU A 83 -10.07 2.07 -4.16
CA LEU A 83 -11.12 1.29 -3.50
C LEU A 83 -12.49 1.96 -3.64
N HIS A 84 -12.60 3.29 -3.63
CA HIS A 84 -13.88 4.00 -3.68
C HIS A 84 -14.29 4.50 -5.07
N CYS A 85 -13.34 4.74 -5.97
CA CYS A 85 -13.56 5.36 -7.29
C CYS A 85 -13.06 4.47 -8.45
N GLY A 86 -12.50 3.30 -8.14
CA GLY A 86 -11.95 2.37 -9.13
C GLY A 86 -10.75 2.97 -9.89
N PRO A 87 -10.48 2.52 -11.12
CA PRO A 87 -9.28 2.90 -11.87
C PRO A 87 -9.25 4.37 -12.31
N HIS A 88 -10.35 5.11 -12.16
CA HIS A 88 -10.38 6.53 -12.46
C HIS A 88 -9.60 7.38 -11.46
N LEU A 89 -9.41 6.90 -10.22
CA LEU A 89 -8.72 7.63 -9.15
C LEU A 89 -9.27 9.06 -8.94
N ASP A 90 -10.57 9.25 -9.21
CA ASP A 90 -11.23 10.56 -9.24
C ASP A 90 -12.37 10.57 -8.23
N ARG A 91 -12.25 11.40 -7.18
CA ARG A 91 -13.24 11.52 -6.11
C ARG A 91 -14.62 11.95 -6.62
N THR A 92 -14.68 12.61 -7.76
CA THR A 92 -15.95 13.06 -8.35
C THR A 92 -16.72 11.93 -9.04
N LYS A 93 -16.09 10.75 -9.19
CA LYS A 93 -16.63 9.56 -9.85
C LYS A 93 -16.59 8.35 -8.91
N PRO A 94 -17.35 8.35 -7.81
CA PRO A 94 -17.41 7.21 -6.91
C PRO A 94 -18.03 5.99 -7.59
N LEU A 95 -17.66 4.80 -7.13
CA LEU A 95 -18.25 3.55 -7.58
C LEU A 95 -19.71 3.44 -7.11
N PRO A 96 -20.63 2.94 -7.95
CA PRO A 96 -22.03 2.76 -7.56
C PRO A 96 -22.23 1.83 -6.35
N SER A 97 -21.33 0.86 -6.16
CA SER A 97 -21.35 -0.07 -5.02
C SER A 97 -20.80 0.53 -3.72
N GLY A 98 -20.34 1.78 -3.74
CA GLY A 98 -19.72 2.47 -2.61
C GLY A 98 -18.21 2.19 -2.46
N HIS A 99 -17.81 0.92 -2.54
CA HIS A 99 -16.39 0.54 -2.57
C HIS A 99 -16.16 -0.82 -3.26
N LEU A 100 -14.90 -1.07 -3.60
CA LEU A 100 -14.38 -2.37 -3.99
C LEU A 100 -14.01 -3.17 -2.74
N HIS A 101 -14.07 -4.49 -2.91
CA HIS A 101 -13.48 -5.42 -1.98
C HIS A 101 -12.45 -6.25 -2.74
N LEU A 102 -11.20 -6.22 -2.29
CA LEU A 102 -10.10 -6.97 -2.88
C LEU A 102 -9.80 -8.18 -1.99
N ARG A 103 -9.77 -9.36 -2.59
CA ARG A 103 -9.22 -10.54 -1.91
C ARG A 103 -7.73 -10.34 -1.60
N GLU A 104 -7.00 -9.60 -2.43
CA GLU A 104 -5.57 -9.42 -2.23
C GLU A 104 -5.03 -8.11 -2.82
N LEU A 105 -4.24 -7.40 -2.00
CA LEU A 105 -3.37 -6.32 -2.45
C LEU A 105 -1.94 -6.86 -2.52
N VAL A 106 -1.31 -6.80 -3.68
CA VAL A 106 0.09 -7.20 -3.88
C VAL A 106 0.94 -5.96 -4.14
N VAL A 107 2.03 -5.80 -3.41
CA VAL A 107 3.00 -4.72 -3.60
C VAL A 107 4.33 -5.33 -4.01
N ASN A 108 4.69 -5.16 -5.28
CA ASN A 108 5.95 -5.62 -5.85
C ASN A 108 6.95 -4.47 -5.88
N VAL A 109 8.02 -4.56 -5.10
CA VAL A 109 9.05 -3.54 -5.00
C VAL A 109 10.18 -3.83 -5.97
N ARG A 110 10.35 -2.97 -6.99
CA ARG A 110 11.51 -2.99 -7.89
C ARG A 110 12.46 -1.86 -7.50
N MET A 111 13.64 -2.18 -7.00
CA MET A 111 14.62 -1.17 -6.58
C MET A 111 15.48 -0.67 -7.73
N ARG A 112 15.79 0.63 -7.69
CA ARG A 112 16.92 1.25 -8.40
C ARG A 112 17.84 1.90 -7.35
N GLY A 113 18.91 1.21 -6.94
CA GLY A 113 19.91 1.72 -5.95
C GLY A 113 19.71 1.23 -4.51
N GLU A 114 20.62 1.53 -3.58
CA GLU A 114 20.54 1.16 -2.15
C GLU A 114 19.99 2.31 -1.30
N ILE A 115 18.93 2.10 -0.49
CA ILE A 115 18.41 3.16 0.38
C ILE A 115 19.35 3.37 1.57
N ARG A 116 19.93 4.57 1.63
CA ARG A 116 20.73 5.03 2.77
C ARG A 116 19.84 5.91 3.65
N GLN A 117 19.43 5.39 4.80
CA GLN A 117 18.76 6.23 5.81
C GLN A 117 19.79 6.85 6.76
N TYR A 118 19.56 8.11 7.11
CA TYR A 118 20.48 8.93 7.89
C TYR A 118 19.82 9.52 9.15
N PHE A 119 19.38 8.75 10.15
CA PHE A 119 19.00 9.39 11.43
C PHE A 119 19.28 8.54 12.67
N SER A 120 19.92 9.17 13.65
CA SER A 120 19.76 8.88 15.07
C SER A 120 18.88 9.94 15.72
N MET A 121 18.26 9.61 16.84
CA MET A 121 17.59 10.59 17.72
C MET A 121 18.57 11.61 18.35
N THR A 122 19.89 11.39 18.23
CA THR A 122 20.94 12.21 18.85
C THR A 122 21.67 13.12 17.86
N GLY A 123 21.24 13.16 16.59
CA GLY A 123 21.90 13.94 15.54
C GLY A 123 23.20 13.31 14.99
N GLU A 124 23.60 12.15 15.51
CA GLU A 124 24.71 11.38 14.94
C GLU A 124 24.26 10.58 13.71
N PRO A 125 25.06 10.54 12.62
CA PRO A 125 24.74 9.77 11.44
C PRO A 125 24.91 8.27 11.71
N ILE A 126 23.83 7.61 12.11
CA ILE A 126 23.78 6.15 12.13
C ILE A 126 23.56 5.68 10.69
N LYS A 127 24.59 5.07 10.09
CA LYS A 127 24.47 4.38 8.80
C LYS A 127 23.76 3.04 9.01
N PHE A 128 22.45 3.01 8.83
CA PHE A 128 21.74 1.75 8.56
C PHE A 128 21.26 1.74 7.11
N SER A 129 21.75 0.76 6.35
CA SER A 129 21.18 0.41 5.04
C SER A 129 20.03 -0.56 5.27
N ARG A 130 18.83 -0.20 4.83
CA ARG A 130 17.68 -1.11 4.76
C ARG A 130 17.23 -1.18 3.30
N SER A 131 16.85 -2.37 2.82
CA SER A 131 16.26 -2.48 1.49
C SER A 131 14.93 -1.72 1.41
N ALA A 132 14.56 -1.22 0.23
CA ALA A 132 13.25 -0.60 0.01
C ALA A 132 12.10 -1.55 0.34
N TYR A 133 12.28 -2.84 0.07
CA TYR A 133 11.38 -3.89 0.54
C TYR A 133 11.14 -3.81 2.04
N THR A 134 12.20 -3.82 2.84
CA THR A 134 12.11 -3.76 4.32
C THR A 134 11.46 -2.45 4.76
N LEU A 135 11.82 -1.32 4.13
CA LEU A 135 11.24 -0.02 4.48
C LEU A 135 9.76 0.08 4.14
N ILE A 136 9.34 -0.32 2.95
CA ILE A 136 7.92 -0.31 2.56
C ILE A 136 7.14 -1.32 3.41
N ARG A 137 7.69 -2.51 3.67
CA ARG A 137 7.05 -3.52 4.52
C ARG A 137 6.86 -3.02 5.95
N ASP A 138 7.94 -2.66 6.63
CA ASP A 138 7.93 -2.39 8.07
C ASP A 138 7.40 -1.00 8.39
N MET A 139 7.70 -0.03 7.53
CA MET A 139 7.39 1.37 7.79
C MET A 139 6.16 1.86 7.03
N ILE A 140 5.58 1.13 6.07
CA ILE A 140 4.37 1.61 5.38
C ILE A 140 3.24 0.61 5.50
N LEU A 141 3.43 -0.58 4.94
CA LEU A 141 2.36 -1.57 4.88
C LEU A 141 2.01 -2.11 6.26
N THR A 142 3.00 -2.41 7.11
CA THR A 142 2.72 -2.93 8.45
C THR A 142 1.88 -1.94 9.29
N PRO A 143 2.22 -0.64 9.37
CA PRO A 143 1.38 0.37 10.03
C PRO A 143 -0.01 0.55 9.39
N LEU A 144 -0.10 0.62 8.06
CA LEU A 144 -1.40 0.75 7.38
C LEU A 144 -2.30 -0.47 7.63
N CYS A 145 -1.70 -1.65 7.63
CA CYS A 145 -2.38 -2.87 7.98
C CYS A 145 -2.83 -2.78 9.45
N SER A 146 -1.94 -2.48 10.41
CA SER A 146 -2.22 -2.57 11.85
C SER A 146 -3.23 -1.53 12.39
N THR A 147 -3.43 -0.42 11.68
CA THR A 147 -4.37 0.65 12.06
C THR A 147 -5.82 0.36 11.69
N GLY A 148 -6.09 -0.72 10.95
CA GLY A 148 -7.44 -1.11 10.55
C GLY A 148 -7.98 -0.37 9.32
N LEU A 149 -7.20 0.53 8.72
CA LEU A 149 -7.59 1.36 7.57
C LEU A 149 -8.01 0.56 6.33
N LEU A 150 -7.57 -0.70 6.22
CA LEU A 150 -7.88 -1.59 5.09
C LEU A 150 -8.88 -2.70 5.44
N VAL A 151 -9.32 -2.77 6.71
CA VAL A 151 -10.25 -3.81 7.17
C VAL A 151 -11.60 -3.62 6.49
N GLY A 152 -12.17 -4.70 5.96
CA GLY A 152 -13.42 -4.67 5.18
C GLY A 152 -13.23 -4.39 3.69
N TYR A 153 -12.10 -3.78 3.30
CA TYR A 153 -11.76 -3.49 1.90
C TYR A 153 -10.81 -4.51 1.29
N VAL A 154 -9.89 -5.06 2.09
CA VAL A 154 -8.85 -5.98 1.62
C VAL A 154 -8.73 -7.14 2.60
N ASP A 155 -8.68 -8.39 2.12
CA ASP A 155 -8.52 -9.56 3.00
C ASP A 155 -7.05 -9.80 3.41
N ARG A 156 -6.11 -9.56 2.49
CA ARG A 156 -4.68 -9.71 2.76
C ARG A 156 -3.83 -8.79 1.89
N VAL A 157 -2.67 -8.42 2.43
CA VAL A 157 -1.63 -7.66 1.75
C VAL A 157 -0.39 -8.54 1.59
N THR A 158 0.12 -8.67 0.38
CA THR A 158 1.36 -9.38 0.06
C THR A 158 2.38 -8.37 -0.41
N ILE A 159 3.61 -8.42 0.10
CA ILE A 159 4.74 -7.62 -0.41
C ILE A 159 5.87 -8.52 -0.85
N SER A 160 6.48 -8.23 -2.00
CA SER A 160 7.63 -8.97 -2.54
C SER A 160 8.61 -8.07 -3.27
N ASP A 161 9.89 -8.44 -3.27
CA ASP A 161 10.93 -7.86 -4.15
C ASP A 161 11.43 -8.85 -5.22
N GLY A 162 10.72 -9.97 -5.39
CA GLY A 162 11.10 -11.08 -6.26
C GLY A 162 12.08 -12.08 -5.62
N LYS A 163 12.67 -11.77 -4.46
CA LYS A 163 13.51 -12.69 -3.68
C LYS A 163 12.83 -13.10 -2.38
N GLU A 164 12.25 -12.14 -1.69
CA GLU A 164 11.50 -12.31 -0.46
C GLU A 164 10.02 -12.03 -0.69
N GLU A 165 9.16 -12.65 0.11
CA GLU A 165 7.73 -12.41 0.13
C GLU A 165 7.24 -12.41 1.59
N TYR A 166 6.37 -11.46 1.91
CA TYR A 166 5.71 -11.39 3.21
C TYR A 166 4.21 -11.16 3.04
N VAL A 167 3.41 -11.96 3.75
CA VAL A 167 1.94 -11.93 3.68
C VAL A 167 1.39 -11.44 5.02
N MET A 168 0.60 -10.37 4.96
CA MET A 168 -0.10 -9.75 6.08
C MET A 168 -1.61 -10.00 5.93
N PRO A 169 -2.20 -10.97 6.66
CA PRO A 169 -3.65 -11.09 6.71
C PRO A 169 -4.25 -9.87 7.40
N LEU A 170 -5.42 -9.41 6.96
CA LEU A 170 -6.19 -8.33 7.58
C LEU A 170 -7.35 -8.92 8.37
N THR A 171 -7.15 -9.04 9.69
CA THR A 171 -8.17 -9.50 10.65
C THR A 171 -8.87 -8.32 11.32
N ALA A 172 -10.11 -8.54 11.77
CA ALA A 172 -11.04 -7.50 12.25
C ALA A 172 -10.61 -6.77 13.54
N GLU A 173 -9.73 -7.36 14.36
CA GLU A 173 -9.26 -6.75 15.61
C GLU A 173 -8.01 -5.89 15.37
N ARG A 174 -8.18 -4.58 15.17
CA ARG A 174 -7.07 -3.64 14.98
C ARG A 174 -7.25 -2.33 15.72
N GLY A 175 -6.12 -1.76 16.12
CA GLY A 175 -6.01 -0.69 17.15
C GLY A 175 -6.64 0.65 16.79
N GLY A 176 -7.22 0.78 15.59
CA GLY A 176 -7.76 2.04 15.07
C GLY A 176 -6.65 3.00 14.62
N VAL A 177 -7.06 4.05 13.90
CA VAL A 177 -6.17 5.15 13.56
C VAL A 177 -5.84 5.93 14.83
N PRO A 178 -4.56 6.13 15.18
CA PRO A 178 -4.18 6.91 16.35
C PRO A 178 -4.77 8.32 16.30
N LYS A 179 -5.31 8.82 17.41
CA LYS A 179 -5.96 10.15 17.48
C LYS A 179 -5.04 11.30 17.03
N HIS A 180 -3.73 11.19 17.25
CA HIS A 180 -2.76 12.20 16.83
C HIS A 180 -2.50 12.22 15.31
N TRP A 181 -3.05 11.26 14.55
CA TRP A 181 -3.04 11.26 13.08
C TRP A 181 -4.28 11.94 12.49
N ASP A 182 -5.14 12.55 13.32
CA ASP A 182 -6.22 13.39 12.83
C ASP A 182 -5.66 14.53 11.97
N ARG A 183 -6.27 14.76 10.80
CA ARG A 183 -5.90 15.73 9.75
C ARG A 183 -4.67 15.36 8.91
N TYR A 184 -4.18 14.13 9.02
CA TYR A 184 -3.12 13.62 8.13
C TYR A 184 -3.67 13.10 6.80
N GLY A 185 -4.97 13.27 6.52
CA GLY A 185 -5.58 12.89 5.25
C GLY A 185 -5.91 11.40 5.18
N LEU A 186 -6.04 10.75 6.33
CA LEU A 186 -6.42 9.34 6.52
C LEU A 186 -7.90 9.18 6.91
N GLU A 187 -8.66 10.27 6.96
CA GLU A 187 -10.02 10.31 7.52
C GLU A 187 -11.09 9.94 6.48
N TRP A 188 -10.76 10.05 5.19
CA TRP A 188 -11.68 9.71 4.10
C TRP A 188 -11.76 8.18 3.94
N GLY A 189 -12.96 7.62 3.71
CA GLY A 189 -13.11 6.19 3.43
C GLY A 189 -12.87 5.26 4.62
N VAL A 190 -12.68 5.75 5.84
CA VAL A 190 -12.71 4.90 7.04
C VAL A 190 -14.15 4.44 7.22
N GLY A 191 -14.43 3.20 6.81
CA GLY A 191 -15.73 2.57 6.97
C GLY A 191 -16.24 2.82 8.37
N GLY A 192 -17.47 3.33 8.48
CA GLY A 192 -18.15 3.49 9.75
C GLY A 192 -18.30 2.12 10.39
N VAL A 193 -17.31 1.72 11.19
CA VAL A 193 -17.50 0.72 12.23
C VAL A 193 -18.54 1.36 13.13
N GLY A 194 -19.76 0.84 13.06
CA GLY A 194 -20.91 1.42 13.70
C GLY A 194 -20.58 1.85 15.13
N VAL A 195 -20.64 3.15 15.36
CA VAL A 195 -20.93 3.66 16.70
C VAL A 195 -22.39 3.32 16.94
N ALA A 196 -22.64 2.04 17.24
CA ALA A 196 -23.80 1.64 17.99
C ALA A 196 -23.47 1.90 19.46
N ARG A 197 -23.70 3.15 19.87
CA ARG A 197 -24.40 3.54 21.10
C ARG A 197 -24.49 5.06 21.20
#